data_AF-A0A8C8JXJ0-F1
#
_entry.id   AF-A0A8C8JXJ0-F1
#
_cell.length_a   1.000
_cell.length_b   1.000
_cell.length_c   1.000
_cell.angle_alpha   90.00
_cell.angle_beta   90.00
_cell.angle_gamma   90.00
#
_symmetry.space_group_name_H-M   'P 1'
#
loop_
_entity.id
_entity.type
_entity.pdbx_description
1 polymer ?
#
loop_
_entity_poly.entity_id
_entity_poly.type
_entity_poly.pdbx_seq_one_letter_code
_entity_poly.pdbx_strand_id
1 'polypeptide(L)'
;MADVDQGSVLPSETSPLILDGLNSTDSNGTDAVNATVAKFVATPEGTALAYGSLVFMALLPIFFGALRSVNCGKSKVAGENGCDYEYRNSSDMPETITGRDAARFPIIASCTLFGLYLFFKIFSQEYINLLLSMYFFVLGILALSHTMSPFMNRIFPANIPIKQYQLLFTQGSGETKEEIVNYEFDTKDMICLVISTVVGVWYILKKHWIANNLFGLAFALNGVELLHLNNVSTGCILLGGLFVYDVFWVFGTNVMVTVAKSFEAPIKLVFPQDLFEKGLGANQFAMLGLGDIVIPGIFIALLLRFDVSLKKNTRTYFYTSFLAYIFGLGMTIWVMHTFKHAQPALLYLVPACIGFPVVVALLKGELTEMFRYEEVSPEDAAAKEETSEAEKKDK
;
A
#
# COMPACT_ATOMS: atom_id res chain seq x y z
N MET A 1 -18.94 51.59 68.77
CA MET A 1 -18.30 52.83 68.30
C MET A 1 -16.99 52.39 67.66
N ALA A 2 -16.96 52.44 66.32
CA ALA A 2 -15.85 52.45 65.35
C ALA A 2 -14.59 51.55 65.47
N ASP A 3 -14.14 51.15 64.27
CA ASP A 3 -12.81 50.72 63.80
C ASP A 3 -12.33 49.27 64.07
N VAL A 4 -11.56 48.58 63.20
CA VAL A 4 -11.41 48.43 61.73
C VAL A 4 -10.26 47.40 61.55
N ASP A 5 -10.42 46.48 60.60
CA ASP A 5 -9.42 45.67 59.86
C ASP A 5 -8.56 44.56 60.54
N GLN A 6 -8.71 43.30 60.09
CA GLN A 6 -7.80 42.62 59.13
C GLN A 6 -8.01 41.08 59.06
N GLY A 7 -8.27 40.59 57.84
CA GLY A 7 -7.57 39.46 57.20
C GLY A 7 -7.87 37.99 57.56
N SER A 8 -8.56 37.27 56.65
CA SER A 8 -8.08 36.05 55.94
C SER A 8 -9.21 35.07 55.60
N VAL A 9 -9.48 34.83 54.30
CA VAL A 9 -10.23 33.64 53.82
C VAL A 9 -9.66 33.19 52.46
N LEU A 10 -9.48 31.87 52.36
CA LEU A 10 -9.10 31.06 51.18
C LEU A 10 -10.13 31.10 50.03
N PRO A 11 -9.77 30.65 48.81
CA PRO A 11 -10.59 30.80 47.62
C PRO A 11 -11.49 29.58 47.33
N SER A 12 -12.65 29.82 46.72
CA SER A 12 -13.33 28.83 45.89
C SER A 12 -14.23 29.50 44.85
N GLU A 13 -14.11 28.99 43.62
CA GLU A 13 -15.07 29.04 42.49
C GLU A 13 -15.36 30.38 41.81
N THR A 14 -15.10 30.45 40.51
CA THR A 14 -16.14 30.33 39.45
C THR A 14 -15.52 30.57 38.06
N SER A 15 -16.03 29.84 37.06
CA SER A 15 -15.77 30.04 35.63
C SER A 15 -16.17 31.45 35.16
N PRO A 16 -15.75 31.89 33.95
CA PRO A 16 -16.80 32.21 32.98
C PRO A 16 -16.50 31.95 31.48
N LEU A 17 -17.61 32.00 30.75
CA LEU A 17 -17.89 31.93 29.32
C LEU A 17 -17.50 33.19 28.52
N ILE A 18 -17.10 32.97 27.26
CA ILE A 18 -17.46 33.58 25.94
C ILE A 18 -17.45 35.12 25.72
N LEU A 19 -17.05 35.47 24.47
CA LEU A 19 -17.23 36.68 23.62
C LEU A 19 -15.98 37.61 23.63
N ASP A 20 -15.46 38.18 22.52
CA ASP A 20 -15.94 38.39 21.15
C ASP A 20 -14.76 38.93 20.29
N GLY A 21 -14.91 38.97 18.95
CA GLY A 21 -14.25 39.99 18.11
C GLY A 21 -13.19 39.57 17.08
N LEU A 22 -13.62 39.39 15.81
CA LEU A 22 -12.80 39.59 14.61
C LEU A 22 -12.40 41.07 14.47
N ASN A 23 -11.16 41.37 14.04
CA ASN A 23 -10.81 42.14 12.82
C ASN A 23 -9.36 42.65 12.87
N SER A 24 -8.48 42.23 11.94
CA SER A 24 -7.37 43.07 11.45
C SER A 24 -6.69 42.45 10.22
N THR A 25 -6.75 43.20 9.12
CA THR A 25 -5.95 43.04 7.89
C THR A 25 -4.66 43.88 8.01
N ASP A 26 -3.62 43.40 7.31
CA ASP A 26 -2.39 44.08 6.87
C ASP A 26 -1.29 44.46 7.89
N SER A 27 -0.12 43.81 7.79
CA SER A 27 1.04 44.33 7.02
C SER A 27 2.40 43.77 7.49
N ASN A 28 3.31 43.65 6.50
CA ASN A 28 4.73 43.28 6.48
C ASN A 28 5.58 43.40 7.77
N GLY A 29 6.42 42.36 7.96
CA GLY A 29 7.88 42.52 7.96
C GLY A 29 8.58 42.79 9.30
N THR A 30 9.35 41.78 9.72
CA THR A 30 10.52 41.85 10.63
C THR A 30 10.30 42.35 12.05
N ASP A 31 10.04 41.39 12.95
CA ASP A 31 10.70 41.33 14.26
C ASP A 31 10.87 39.86 14.65
N ALA A 32 12.11 39.39 14.56
CA ALA A 32 12.58 38.20 15.25
C ALA A 32 12.82 38.58 16.71
N VAL A 33 12.21 37.86 17.66
CA VAL A 33 12.76 37.45 18.97
C VAL A 33 11.68 36.66 19.74
N ASN A 34 12.01 35.41 20.07
CA ASN A 34 11.48 34.62 21.19
C ASN A 34 9.99 34.24 21.22
N ALA A 35 9.53 33.53 20.19
CA ALA A 35 8.58 32.44 20.42
C ALA A 35 9.34 31.11 20.31
N THR A 36 9.95 30.68 21.42
CA THR A 36 10.20 29.25 21.66
C THR A 36 8.85 28.56 21.75
N VAL A 37 8.20 28.37 20.60
CA VAL A 37 7.23 27.31 20.41
C VAL A 37 8.02 26.05 20.69
N ALA A 38 7.81 25.49 21.88
CA ALA A 38 8.32 24.18 22.25
C ALA A 38 7.84 23.21 21.18
N LYS A 39 8.71 22.98 20.19
CA LYS A 39 8.60 21.88 19.24
C LYS A 39 8.77 20.66 20.12
N PHE A 40 7.66 20.15 20.66
CA PHE A 40 7.66 18.94 21.49
C PHE A 40 8.39 17.88 20.67
N VAL A 41 9.62 17.59 21.09
CA VAL A 41 10.44 16.57 20.48
C VAL A 41 9.87 15.27 21.03
N ALA A 42 9.15 14.53 20.19
CA ALA A 42 8.65 13.21 20.52
C ALA A 42 9.71 12.45 21.32
N THR A 43 9.32 11.92 22.48
CA THR A 43 10.20 11.07 23.29
C THR A 43 10.93 10.05 22.41
N PRO A 44 12.23 9.79 22.64
CA PRO A 44 12.98 8.78 21.88
C PRO A 44 12.28 7.40 21.88
N GLU A 45 11.60 7.08 22.98
CA GLU A 45 10.79 5.87 23.13
C GLU A 45 9.54 5.87 22.23
N GLY A 46 8.80 6.98 22.17
CA GLY A 46 7.64 7.13 21.28
C GLY A 46 8.02 7.09 19.80
N THR A 47 9.16 7.68 19.45
CA THR A 47 9.71 7.62 18.09
C THR A 47 10.11 6.19 17.70
N ALA A 48 10.79 5.46 18.60
CA ALA A 48 11.17 4.07 18.37
C ALA A 48 9.94 3.15 18.24
N LEU A 49 8.92 3.34 19.10
CA LEU A 49 7.67 2.60 19.01
C LEU A 49 6.95 2.86 17.68
N ALA A 50 6.91 4.12 17.23
CA ALA A 50 6.26 4.48 15.99
C ALA A 50 6.92 3.81 14.77
N TYR A 51 8.25 3.85 14.68
CA TYR A 51 8.98 3.17 13.62
C TYR A 51 8.84 1.64 13.70
N GLY A 52 8.92 1.06 14.90
CA GLY A 52 8.69 -0.38 15.10
C GLY A 52 7.29 -0.83 14.66
N SER A 53 6.27 -0.02 14.96
CA SER A 53 4.89 -0.27 14.55
C SER A 53 4.72 -0.17 13.03
N LEU A 54 5.36 0.80 12.38
CA LEU A 54 5.34 0.93 10.92
C LEU A 54 6.04 -0.24 10.22
N VAL A 55 7.19 -0.68 10.75
CA VAL A 55 7.88 -1.87 10.23
C VAL A 55 6.97 -3.08 10.35
N PHE A 56 6.37 -3.32 11.53
CA PHE A 56 5.45 -4.44 11.72
C PHE A 56 4.26 -4.39 10.75
N MET A 57 3.63 -3.22 10.60
CA MET A 57 2.52 -3.02 9.67
C MET A 57 2.93 -3.25 8.21
N ALA A 58 4.15 -2.90 7.81
CA ALA A 58 4.65 -3.14 6.45
C ALA A 58 4.91 -4.63 6.16
N LEU A 59 5.31 -5.40 7.17
CA LEU A 59 5.61 -6.83 7.01
C LEU A 59 4.35 -7.69 6.78
N LEU A 60 3.21 -7.31 7.36
CA LEU A 60 1.95 -8.05 7.22
C LEU A 60 1.48 -8.19 5.76
N PRO A 61 1.27 -7.10 4.98
CA PRO A 61 0.80 -7.20 3.61
C PRO A 61 1.83 -7.90 2.70
N ILE A 62 3.13 -7.73 2.95
CA ILE A 62 4.17 -8.44 2.18
C ILE A 62 4.06 -9.95 2.42
N PHE A 63 3.98 -10.38 3.68
CA PHE A 63 3.92 -11.80 4.03
C PHE A 63 2.61 -12.45 3.54
N PHE A 64 1.46 -11.88 3.89
CA PHE A 64 0.17 -12.43 3.49
C PHE A 64 -0.09 -12.28 1.99
N GLY A 65 0.30 -11.16 1.38
CA GLY A 65 0.19 -10.94 -0.06
C GLY A 65 1.03 -11.94 -0.85
N ALA A 66 2.28 -12.17 -0.45
CA ALA A 66 3.13 -13.17 -1.08
C ALA A 66 2.50 -14.57 -1.03
N LEU A 67 2.01 -15.00 0.15
CA LEU A 67 1.34 -16.29 0.32
C LEU A 67 0.07 -16.42 -0.53
N ARG A 68 -0.79 -15.39 -0.54
CA ARG A 68 -2.02 -15.38 -1.33
C ARG A 68 -1.72 -15.46 -2.82
N SER A 69 -0.69 -14.76 -3.27
CA SER A 69 -0.33 -14.74 -4.68
C SER A 69 0.17 -16.10 -5.20
N VAL A 70 0.78 -16.93 -4.34
CA VAL A 70 1.13 -18.33 -4.67
C VAL A 70 -0.11 -19.20 -4.78
N ASN A 71 -1.07 -19.04 -3.87
CA ASN A 71 -2.30 -19.81 -3.89
C ASN A 71 -3.14 -19.51 -5.13
N CYS A 72 -3.17 -18.25 -5.59
CA CYS A 72 -3.74 -17.89 -6.89
C CYS A 72 -3.06 -18.65 -8.05
N GLY A 73 -1.74 -18.82 -8.01
CA GLY A 73 -1.00 -19.62 -8.99
C GLY A 73 -1.32 -21.12 -8.94
N LYS A 74 -1.49 -21.70 -7.75
CA LYS A 74 -1.80 -23.13 -7.60
C LYS A 74 -3.23 -23.49 -8.00
N SER A 75 -4.19 -22.60 -7.72
CA SER A 75 -5.58 -22.79 -8.13
C SER A 75 -5.72 -22.86 -9.65
N LYS A 76 -4.84 -22.18 -10.40
CA LYS A 76 -4.78 -22.25 -11.86
C LYS A 76 -4.33 -23.62 -12.40
N VAL A 77 -3.44 -24.33 -11.70
CA VAL A 77 -2.89 -25.64 -12.13
C VAL A 77 -3.79 -26.82 -11.72
N ALA A 78 -4.54 -26.69 -10.62
CA ALA A 78 -5.46 -27.73 -10.17
C ALA A 78 -6.72 -27.87 -11.05
N GLY A 79 -7.07 -26.83 -11.83
CA GLY A 79 -8.22 -26.83 -12.74
C GLY A 79 -8.12 -27.81 -13.93
N GLU A 80 -6.95 -28.39 -14.20
CA GLU A 80 -6.79 -29.43 -15.25
C GLU A 80 -7.19 -30.84 -14.78
N ASN A 81 -7.26 -31.12 -13.47
CA ASN A 81 -7.62 -32.44 -12.94
C ASN A 81 -8.95 -32.35 -12.19
N GLY A 82 -10.04 -32.49 -12.95
CA GLY A 82 -11.41 -32.19 -12.52
C GLY A 82 -11.79 -32.61 -11.10
N CYS A 83 -12.23 -31.61 -10.32
CA CYS A 83 -13.33 -31.57 -9.35
C CYS A 83 -13.29 -30.16 -8.72
N ASP A 84 -14.44 -29.48 -8.68
CA ASP A 84 -14.68 -28.08 -8.26
C ASP A 84 -14.17 -26.98 -9.21
N TYR A 85 -15.02 -26.62 -10.18
CA TYR A 85 -14.93 -25.35 -10.91
C TYR A 85 -15.27 -24.18 -9.95
N GLU A 86 -14.31 -23.76 -9.14
CA GLU A 86 -14.33 -22.42 -8.55
C GLU A 86 -13.71 -21.46 -9.59
N TYR A 87 -14.53 -21.07 -10.57
CA TYR A 87 -14.18 -20.08 -11.58
C TYR A 87 -14.04 -18.72 -10.89
N ARG A 88 -12.80 -18.39 -10.48
CA ARG A 88 -12.46 -17.13 -9.84
C ARG A 88 -12.62 -16.00 -10.87
N ASN A 89 -13.35 -14.94 -10.51
CA ASN A 89 -13.71 -13.78 -11.35
C ASN A 89 -12.57 -13.35 -12.30
N SER A 90 -12.90 -13.06 -13.57
CA SER A 90 -11.95 -12.46 -14.54
C SER A 90 -11.33 -11.15 -14.06
N SER A 91 -11.95 -10.45 -13.10
CA SER A 91 -11.42 -9.25 -12.44
C SER A 91 -10.33 -9.53 -11.40
N ASP A 92 -10.17 -10.76 -10.94
CA ASP A 92 -9.14 -11.18 -9.98
C ASP A 92 -7.92 -11.79 -10.68
N MET A 93 -7.88 -11.75 -12.02
CA MET A 93 -6.70 -12.18 -12.75
C MET A 93 -5.54 -11.24 -12.40
N PRO A 94 -4.41 -11.80 -11.92
CA PRO A 94 -3.26 -10.97 -11.59
C PRO A 94 -2.73 -10.30 -12.86
N GLU A 95 -2.55 -8.98 -12.80
CA GLU A 95 -1.93 -8.23 -13.89
C GLU A 95 -0.44 -8.58 -13.94
N THR A 96 -0.03 -9.18 -15.06
CA THR A 96 1.38 -9.52 -15.30
C THR A 96 2.13 -8.31 -15.86
N ILE A 97 3.11 -7.82 -15.12
CA ILE A 97 4.00 -6.74 -15.55
C ILE A 97 5.14 -7.35 -16.36
N THR A 98 5.26 -6.93 -17.63
CA THR A 98 6.36 -7.34 -18.51
C THR A 98 7.59 -6.44 -18.33
N GLY A 99 8.76 -6.87 -18.83
CA GLY A 99 10.01 -6.10 -18.78
C GLY A 99 9.91 -4.70 -19.40
N ARG A 100 9.13 -4.57 -20.49
CA ARG A 100 8.90 -3.29 -21.16
C ARG A 100 8.03 -2.36 -20.33
N ASP A 101 7.02 -2.90 -19.65
CA ASP A 101 6.11 -2.12 -18.81
C ASP A 101 6.82 -1.68 -17.53
N ALA A 102 7.62 -2.58 -16.94
CA ALA A 102 8.50 -2.26 -15.81
C ALA A 102 9.48 -1.11 -16.11
N ALA A 103 10.09 -1.09 -17.31
CA ALA A 103 11.01 -0.02 -17.69
C ALA A 103 10.29 1.34 -17.90
N ARG A 104 9.03 1.32 -18.33
CA ARG A 104 8.21 2.53 -18.51
C ARG A 104 7.66 3.07 -17.19
N PHE A 105 7.54 2.22 -16.17
CA PHE A 105 6.93 2.55 -14.89
C PHE A 105 7.53 3.80 -14.22
N PRO A 106 8.86 3.95 -14.07
CA PRO A 106 9.45 5.16 -13.46
C PRO A 106 9.22 6.44 -14.27
N ILE A 107 9.12 6.31 -15.60
CA ILE A 107 8.87 7.45 -16.50
C ILE A 107 7.43 7.92 -16.34
N ILE A 108 6.47 6.98 -16.37
CA ILE A 108 5.04 7.27 -16.15
C ILE A 108 4.83 7.87 -14.74
N ALA A 109 5.48 7.30 -13.72
CA ALA A 109 5.43 7.84 -12.36
C ALA A 109 5.99 9.27 -12.28
N SER A 110 7.06 9.57 -13.04
CA SER A 110 7.65 10.93 -13.11
C SER A 110 6.70 11.92 -13.76
N CYS A 111 6.12 11.56 -14.91
CA CYS A 111 5.14 12.39 -15.60
C CYS A 111 3.90 12.64 -14.72
N THR A 112 3.41 11.60 -14.03
CA THR A 112 2.25 11.69 -13.15
C THR A 112 2.54 12.58 -11.94
N LEU A 113 3.69 12.40 -11.27
CA LEU A 113 4.09 13.21 -10.12
C LEU A 113 4.25 14.68 -10.50
N PHE A 114 4.92 14.96 -11.62
CA PHE A 114 5.10 16.32 -12.11
C PHE A 114 3.78 16.96 -12.54
N GLY A 115 2.92 16.20 -13.23
CA GLY A 115 1.57 16.65 -13.60
C GLY A 115 0.73 17.00 -12.38
N LEU A 116 0.75 16.17 -11.35
CA LEU A 116 0.04 16.43 -10.09
C LEU A 116 0.61 17.65 -9.37
N TYR A 117 1.93 17.84 -9.39
CA TYR A 117 2.58 19.04 -8.85
C TYR A 117 2.12 20.32 -9.56
N LEU A 118 2.05 20.31 -10.90
CA LEU A 118 1.50 21.45 -11.65
C LEU A 118 0.03 21.67 -11.32
N PHE A 119 -0.76 20.60 -11.17
CA PHE A 119 -2.16 20.70 -10.77
C PHE A 119 -2.32 21.38 -9.40
N PHE A 120 -1.54 20.98 -8.38
CA PHE A 120 -1.54 21.63 -7.06
C PHE A 120 -1.07 23.08 -7.09
N LYS A 121 -0.26 23.46 -8.08
CA LYS A 121 0.17 24.85 -8.30
C LYS A 121 -0.92 25.71 -8.94
N ILE A 122 -1.77 25.11 -9.78
CA ILE A 122 -2.79 25.81 -10.58
C ILE A 122 -4.14 25.86 -9.85
N PHE A 123 -4.53 24.78 -9.18
CA PHE A 123 -5.81 24.65 -8.49
C PHE A 123 -5.64 24.66 -6.97
N SER A 124 -6.67 25.09 -6.24
CA SER A 124 -6.64 25.06 -4.78
C SER A 124 -6.57 23.63 -4.26
N GLN A 125 -5.72 23.42 -3.25
CA GLN A 125 -5.45 22.11 -2.65
C GLN A 125 -6.71 21.39 -2.15
N GLU A 126 -7.72 22.14 -1.71
CA GLU A 126 -8.97 21.59 -1.18
C GLU A 126 -9.75 20.78 -2.21
N TYR A 127 -9.95 21.30 -3.43
CA TYR A 127 -10.67 20.59 -4.48
C TYR A 127 -9.90 19.34 -4.94
N ILE A 128 -8.57 19.42 -5.01
CA ILE A 128 -7.74 18.28 -5.39
C ILE A 128 -7.82 17.19 -4.32
N ASN A 129 -7.68 17.55 -3.04
CA ASN A 129 -7.79 16.61 -1.93
C ASN A 129 -9.20 16.01 -1.82
N LEU A 130 -10.25 16.78 -2.09
CA LEU A 130 -11.62 16.28 -2.14
C LEU A 130 -11.79 15.22 -3.25
N LEU A 131 -11.33 15.53 -4.46
CA LEU A 131 -11.40 14.64 -5.61
C LEU A 131 -10.64 13.33 -5.35
N LEU A 132 -9.40 13.44 -4.87
CA LEU A 132 -8.56 12.28 -4.56
C LEU A 132 -9.11 11.47 -3.39
N SER A 133 -9.63 12.13 -2.36
CA SER A 133 -10.27 11.45 -1.24
C SER A 133 -11.47 10.62 -1.72
N MET A 134 -12.29 11.15 -2.63
CA MET A 134 -13.42 10.41 -3.19
C MET A 134 -12.95 9.22 -4.04
N TYR A 135 -11.93 9.41 -4.88
CA TYR A 135 -11.33 8.36 -5.69
C TYR A 135 -10.75 7.21 -4.82
N PHE A 136 -9.90 7.55 -3.85
CA PHE A 136 -9.28 6.55 -2.96
C PHE A 136 -10.28 5.94 -1.97
N PHE A 137 -11.38 6.62 -1.67
CA PHE A 137 -12.47 6.05 -0.88
C PHE A 137 -13.17 4.92 -1.63
N VAL A 138 -13.55 5.12 -2.90
CA VAL A 138 -14.19 4.08 -3.71
C VAL A 138 -13.26 2.89 -3.88
N LEU A 139 -12.01 3.14 -4.30
CA LEU A 139 -11.01 2.08 -4.41
C LEU A 139 -10.73 1.41 -3.06
N GLY A 140 -10.74 2.17 -1.97
CA GLY A 140 -10.48 1.67 -0.62
C GLY A 140 -11.55 0.70 -0.16
N ILE A 141 -12.83 1.00 -0.41
CA ILE A 141 -13.95 0.11 -0.09
C ILE A 141 -13.82 -1.21 -0.84
N LEU A 142 -13.55 -1.14 -2.15
CA LEU A 142 -13.37 -2.34 -2.98
C LEU A 142 -12.17 -3.17 -2.50
N ALA A 143 -11.04 -2.50 -2.25
CA ALA A 143 -9.83 -3.16 -1.80
C ALA A 143 -10.00 -3.83 -0.42
N LEU A 144 -10.65 -3.14 0.51
CA LEU A 144 -10.92 -3.65 1.85
C LEU A 144 -11.90 -4.81 1.82
N SER A 145 -12.93 -4.75 0.96
CA SER A 145 -13.89 -5.84 0.78
C SER A 145 -13.19 -7.12 0.27
N HIS A 146 -12.35 -7.00 -0.77
CA HIS A 146 -11.57 -8.11 -1.31
C HIS A 146 -10.57 -8.69 -0.28
N THR A 147 -9.96 -7.82 0.54
CA THR A 147 -9.07 -8.26 1.63
C THR A 147 -9.84 -9.03 2.72
N MET A 148 -11.08 -8.61 3.02
CA MET A 148 -11.92 -9.17 4.08
C MET A 148 -12.59 -10.49 3.67
N SER A 149 -12.85 -10.71 2.38
CA SER A 149 -13.56 -11.89 1.87
C SER A 149 -13.02 -13.25 2.38
N PRO A 150 -11.71 -13.56 2.31
CA PRO A 150 -11.19 -14.83 2.84
C PRO A 150 -11.24 -14.94 4.36
N PHE A 151 -11.21 -13.82 5.09
CA PHE A 151 -11.39 -13.81 6.54
C PHE A 151 -12.84 -14.12 6.90
N MET A 152 -13.78 -13.58 6.13
CA MET A 152 -15.21 -13.84 6.30
C MET A 152 -15.54 -15.32 6.07
N ASN A 153 -14.91 -15.96 5.08
CA ASN A 153 -15.05 -17.39 4.83
C ASN A 153 -14.63 -18.28 6.03
N ARG A 154 -13.70 -17.80 6.87
CA ARG A 154 -13.25 -18.53 8.06
C ARG A 154 -14.15 -18.31 9.27
N ILE A 155 -14.81 -17.15 9.36
CA ILE A 155 -15.62 -16.75 10.52
C ILE A 155 -17.09 -17.11 10.36
N PHE A 156 -17.60 -17.11 9.13
CA PHE A 156 -19.00 -17.40 8.89
C PHE A 156 -19.30 -18.90 9.08
N PRO A 157 -20.26 -19.26 9.95
CA PRO A 157 -20.71 -20.64 10.09
C PRO A 157 -21.38 -21.12 8.80
N ALA A 158 -21.21 -22.40 8.45
CA ALA A 158 -21.72 -23.06 7.24
C ALA A 158 -23.28 -23.07 7.09
N ASN A 159 -24.00 -22.40 7.98
CA ASN A 159 -25.47 -22.42 8.08
C ASN A 159 -26.17 -21.31 7.27
N ILE A 160 -25.43 -20.40 6.63
CA ILE A 160 -26.03 -19.35 5.79
C ILE A 160 -25.88 -19.79 4.33
N PRO A 161 -26.99 -19.92 3.57
CA PRO A 161 -26.93 -20.36 2.18
C PRO A 161 -26.12 -19.36 1.36
N ILE A 162 -25.04 -19.84 0.76
CA ILE A 162 -24.22 -19.08 -0.19
C ILE A 162 -25.07 -18.97 -1.46
N LYS A 163 -25.69 -17.81 -1.67
CA LYS A 163 -26.35 -17.49 -2.92
C LYS A 163 -25.38 -16.67 -3.76
N GLN A 164 -24.95 -17.26 -4.86
CA GLN A 164 -24.21 -16.60 -5.93
C GLN A 164 -25.22 -15.80 -6.76
N TYR A 165 -24.91 -14.52 -6.97
CA TYR A 165 -25.65 -13.67 -7.88
C TYR A 165 -24.74 -13.31 -9.05
N GLN A 166 -25.17 -13.57 -10.27
CA GLN A 166 -24.42 -13.25 -11.47
C GLN A 166 -25.04 -12.03 -12.14
N LEU A 167 -24.25 -10.97 -12.34
CA LEU A 167 -24.65 -9.80 -13.11
C LEU A 167 -23.99 -9.90 -14.48
N LEU A 168 -24.75 -10.42 -15.44
CA LEU A 168 -24.27 -10.75 -16.78
C LEU A 168 -24.80 -9.71 -17.77
N PHE A 169 -23.92 -8.81 -18.18
CA PHE A 169 -24.19 -7.80 -19.19
C PHE A 169 -23.75 -8.33 -20.55
N THR A 170 -24.69 -8.92 -21.29
CA THR A 170 -24.47 -9.38 -22.66
C THR A 170 -24.92 -8.32 -23.65
N GLN A 171 -24.10 -8.10 -24.68
CA GLN A 171 -24.47 -7.29 -25.83
C GLN A 171 -24.63 -8.22 -27.04
N GLY A 172 -25.82 -8.25 -27.63
CA GLY A 172 -26.15 -9.07 -28.80
C GLY A 172 -27.43 -9.89 -28.64
N SER A 173 -27.99 -10.37 -29.76
CA SER A 173 -29.12 -11.30 -29.79
C SER A 173 -28.80 -12.42 -30.80
N GLY A 174 -28.70 -13.67 -30.34
CA GLY A 174 -28.38 -14.84 -31.18
C GLY A 174 -27.05 -15.53 -30.83
N GLU A 175 -26.41 -16.17 -31.83
CA GLU A 175 -25.16 -16.96 -31.70
C GLU A 175 -23.87 -16.12 -31.49
N THR A 176 -23.97 -14.79 -31.57
CA THR A 176 -22.88 -13.84 -31.27
C THR A 176 -23.17 -13.09 -29.96
N LYS A 177 -23.24 -13.81 -28.85
CA LYS A 177 -23.31 -13.20 -27.51
C LYS A 177 -21.88 -12.89 -27.06
N GLU A 178 -21.54 -11.61 -27.07
CA GLU A 178 -20.33 -11.15 -26.39
C GLU A 178 -20.70 -10.80 -24.95
N GLU A 179 -20.10 -11.50 -24.00
CA GLU A 179 -20.19 -11.21 -22.58
C GLU A 179 -19.24 -10.05 -22.26
N ILE A 180 -19.77 -8.83 -22.15
CA ILE A 180 -18.95 -7.64 -21.93
C ILE A 180 -18.58 -7.51 -20.44
N VAL A 181 -19.51 -7.85 -19.54
CA VAL A 181 -19.27 -7.84 -18.09
C VAL A 181 -19.98 -9.04 -17.48
N ASN A 182 -19.22 -9.99 -16.96
CA ASN A 182 -19.72 -11.07 -16.11
C ASN A 182 -19.20 -10.80 -14.69
N TYR A 183 -20.06 -10.26 -13.83
CA TYR A 183 -19.71 -9.94 -12.45
C TYR A 183 -20.52 -10.82 -11.50
N GLU A 184 -19.85 -11.82 -10.93
CA GLU A 184 -20.45 -12.67 -9.89
C GLU A 184 -20.16 -12.08 -8.51
N PHE A 185 -21.21 -11.88 -7.71
CA PHE A 185 -21.11 -11.41 -6.34
C PHE A 185 -21.78 -12.37 -5.38
N ASP A 186 -21.05 -12.75 -4.34
CA ASP A 186 -21.57 -13.58 -3.27
C ASP A 186 -22.25 -12.74 -2.19
N THR A 187 -23.15 -13.38 -1.45
CA THR A 187 -23.76 -12.77 -0.26
C THR A 187 -22.69 -12.35 0.78
N LYS A 188 -21.55 -13.04 0.81
CA LYS A 188 -20.42 -12.70 1.69
C LYS A 188 -19.71 -11.42 1.25
N ASP A 189 -19.51 -11.25 -0.06
CA ASP A 189 -18.88 -10.05 -0.61
C ASP A 189 -19.76 -8.82 -0.42
N MET A 190 -21.09 -8.98 -0.47
CA MET A 190 -22.03 -7.92 -0.12
C MET A 190 -21.91 -7.50 1.36
N ILE A 191 -21.76 -8.44 2.29
CA ILE A 191 -21.54 -8.14 3.72
C ILE A 191 -20.19 -7.46 3.93
N CYS A 192 -19.12 -7.97 3.31
CA CYS A 192 -17.79 -7.35 3.33
C CYS A 192 -17.81 -5.93 2.78
N LEU A 193 -18.58 -5.69 1.72
CA LEU A 193 -18.75 -4.37 1.11
C LEU A 193 -19.46 -3.41 2.06
N VAL A 194 -20.55 -3.83 2.71
CA VAL A 194 -21.26 -3.01 3.70
C VAL A 194 -20.34 -2.63 4.87
N ILE A 195 -19.60 -3.58 5.42
CA ILE A 195 -18.64 -3.31 6.52
C ILE A 195 -17.56 -2.33 6.05
N SER A 196 -17.03 -2.53 4.84
CA SER A 196 -16.01 -1.66 4.25
C SER A 196 -16.54 -0.24 4.01
N THR A 197 -17.79 -0.09 3.60
CA THR A 197 -18.45 1.22 3.46
C THR A 197 -18.58 1.92 4.82
N VAL A 198 -18.95 1.23 5.89
CA VAL A 198 -19.03 1.82 7.24
C VAL A 198 -17.67 2.36 7.67
N VAL A 199 -16.59 1.60 7.47
CA VAL A 199 -15.23 2.06 7.78
C VAL A 199 -14.81 3.23 6.89
N GLY A 200 -15.21 3.22 5.61
CA GLY A 200 -14.96 4.33 4.69
C GLY A 200 -15.65 5.61 5.12
N VAL A 201 -16.92 5.55 5.52
CA VAL A 201 -17.66 6.73 5.99
C VAL A 201 -17.00 7.28 7.26
N TRP A 202 -16.53 6.40 8.15
CA TRP A 202 -15.76 6.80 9.33
C TRP A 202 -14.45 7.52 8.96
N TYR A 203 -13.76 7.06 7.90
CA TYR A 203 -12.58 7.74 7.37
C TYR A 203 -12.89 9.15 6.83
N ILE A 204 -13.95 9.33 6.04
CA ILE A 204 -14.30 10.64 5.49
C ILE A 204 -14.67 11.63 6.59
N LEU A 205 -15.45 11.19 7.59
CA LEU A 205 -15.97 12.09 8.63
C LEU A 205 -14.91 12.51 9.65
N LYS A 206 -13.94 11.64 9.95
CA LYS A 206 -13.00 11.87 11.06
C LYS A 206 -11.54 11.89 10.64
N LYS A 207 -11.20 11.42 9.42
CA LYS A 207 -9.83 11.24 8.93
C LYS A 207 -8.92 10.53 9.95
N HIS A 208 -9.46 9.55 10.68
CA HIS A 208 -8.68 8.85 11.69
C HIS A 208 -7.55 8.04 11.06
N TRP A 209 -6.38 8.08 11.72
CA TRP A 209 -5.19 7.36 11.29
C TRP A 209 -5.38 5.84 11.22
N ILE A 210 -6.25 5.27 12.06
CA ILE A 210 -6.55 3.82 12.06
C ILE A 210 -7.26 3.44 10.75
N ALA A 211 -8.29 4.19 10.37
CA ALA A 211 -9.03 3.94 9.14
C ALA A 211 -8.13 4.15 7.91
N ASN A 212 -7.28 5.18 7.95
CA ASN A 212 -6.24 5.41 6.94
C ASN A 212 -5.31 4.19 6.79
N ASN A 213 -4.80 3.67 7.90
CA ASN A 213 -3.89 2.52 7.89
C ASN A 213 -4.60 1.24 7.44
N LEU A 214 -5.88 1.06 7.78
CA LEU A 214 -6.64 -0.10 7.31
C LEU A 214 -6.76 -0.09 5.79
N PHE A 215 -7.11 1.06 5.19
CA PHE A 215 -7.12 1.19 3.73
C PHE A 215 -5.72 1.02 3.12
N GLY A 216 -4.69 1.63 3.72
CA GLY A 216 -3.32 1.45 3.27
C GLY A 216 -2.88 -0.02 3.29
N LEU A 217 -3.18 -0.76 4.36
CA LEU A 217 -2.87 -2.19 4.45
C LEU A 217 -3.63 -3.01 3.41
N ALA A 218 -4.91 -2.70 3.16
CA ALA A 218 -5.70 -3.37 2.12
C ALA A 218 -5.13 -3.11 0.72
N PHE A 219 -4.77 -1.86 0.40
CA PHE A 219 -4.10 -1.52 -0.85
C PHE A 219 -2.75 -2.21 -0.98
N ALA A 220 -1.96 -2.25 0.10
CA ALA A 220 -0.66 -2.91 0.08
C ALA A 220 -0.79 -4.42 -0.17
N LEU A 221 -1.72 -5.07 0.52
CA LEU A 221 -1.97 -6.50 0.37
C LEU A 221 -2.46 -6.83 -1.04
N ASN A 222 -3.48 -6.12 -1.53
CA ASN A 222 -4.00 -6.35 -2.88
C ASN A 222 -2.95 -6.02 -3.95
N GLY A 223 -2.13 -4.98 -3.75
CA GLY A 223 -1.03 -4.66 -4.66
C GLY A 223 -0.01 -5.78 -4.77
N VAL A 224 0.39 -6.41 -3.66
CA VAL A 224 1.33 -7.55 -3.66
C VAL A 224 0.67 -8.84 -4.17
N GLU A 225 -0.64 -9.02 -3.96
CA GLU A 225 -1.39 -10.18 -4.43
C GLU A 225 -1.65 -10.16 -5.94
N LEU A 226 -2.09 -9.02 -6.48
CA LEU A 226 -2.59 -8.90 -7.86
C LEU A 226 -1.51 -8.53 -8.87
N LEU A 227 -0.47 -7.80 -8.49
CA LEU A 227 0.60 -7.46 -9.43
C LEU A 227 1.63 -8.58 -9.47
N HIS A 228 1.73 -9.25 -10.62
CA HIS A 228 2.67 -10.33 -10.85
C HIS A 228 3.79 -9.86 -11.77
N LEU A 229 5.03 -10.18 -11.40
CA LEU A 229 6.17 -9.98 -12.30
C LEU A 229 6.38 -11.27 -13.08
N ASN A 230 6.60 -11.17 -14.38
CA ASN A 230 6.81 -12.35 -15.22
C ASN A 230 8.19 -13.01 -15.00
N ASN A 231 9.21 -12.22 -14.66
CA ASN A 231 10.60 -12.65 -14.57
C ASN A 231 11.33 -11.91 -13.43
N VAL A 232 12.36 -12.54 -12.87
CA VAL A 232 13.25 -11.89 -11.89
C VAL A 232 13.99 -10.69 -12.51
N SER A 233 14.37 -10.80 -13.78
CA SER A 233 14.94 -9.70 -14.57
C SER A 233 14.01 -8.48 -14.62
N THR A 234 12.71 -8.70 -14.83
CA THR A 234 11.71 -7.62 -14.85
C THR A 234 11.61 -6.94 -13.49
N GLY A 235 11.66 -7.72 -12.40
CA GLY A 235 11.75 -7.20 -11.04
C GLY A 235 12.99 -6.33 -10.81
N CYS A 236 14.16 -6.77 -11.28
CA CYS A 236 15.40 -5.99 -11.20
C CYS A 236 15.31 -4.68 -11.99
N ILE A 237 14.70 -4.70 -13.18
CA ILE A 237 14.48 -3.50 -14.00
C ILE A 237 13.53 -2.52 -13.29
N LEU A 238 12.41 -3.01 -12.75
CA LEU A 238 11.43 -2.19 -12.03
C LEU A 238 12.06 -1.52 -10.80
N LEU A 239 12.69 -2.32 -9.92
CA LEU A 239 13.33 -1.85 -8.70
C LEU A 239 14.52 -0.92 -9.00
N GLY A 240 15.34 -1.26 -9.99
CA GLY A 240 16.46 -0.41 -10.43
C GLY A 240 16.00 0.91 -11.03
N GLY A 241 14.92 0.91 -11.81
CA GLY A 241 14.32 2.12 -12.35
C GLY A 241 13.72 3.02 -11.26
N LEU A 242 13.04 2.41 -10.28
CA LEU A 242 12.46 3.14 -9.14
C LEU A 242 13.52 3.65 -8.15
N PHE A 243 14.66 2.97 -8.03
CA PHE A 243 15.82 3.48 -7.32
C PHE A 243 16.29 4.83 -7.89
N VAL A 244 16.46 4.92 -9.22
CA VAL A 244 16.88 6.17 -9.88
C VAL A 244 15.81 7.24 -9.75
N TYR A 245 14.54 6.86 -9.90
CA TYR A 245 13.39 7.76 -9.71
C TYR A 245 13.39 8.41 -8.32
N ASP A 246 13.52 7.60 -7.26
CA ASP A 246 13.44 8.08 -5.88
C ASP A 246 14.61 9.02 -5.56
N VAL A 247 15.83 8.67 -6.00
CA VAL A 247 17.00 9.54 -5.86
C VAL A 247 16.80 10.88 -6.57
N PHE A 248 16.32 10.87 -7.81
CA PHE A 248 16.09 12.09 -8.59
C PHE A 248 15.02 12.98 -7.95
N TRP A 249 13.86 12.44 -7.57
CA TRP A 249 12.74 13.22 -7.07
C TRP A 249 12.88 13.64 -5.60
N VAL A 250 13.62 12.90 -4.78
CA VAL A 250 13.89 13.26 -3.38
C VAL A 250 15.04 14.25 -3.26
N PHE A 251 16.17 14.02 -3.93
CA PHE A 251 17.35 14.89 -3.80
C PHE A 251 17.44 15.97 -4.87
N GLY A 252 16.96 15.71 -6.09
CA GLY A 252 17.10 16.62 -7.22
C GLY A 252 16.09 17.77 -7.24
N THR A 253 14.89 17.59 -6.68
CA THR A 253 13.83 18.61 -6.76
C THR A 253 12.96 18.67 -5.49
N ASN A 254 12.27 19.80 -5.27
CA ASN A 254 11.30 19.94 -4.16
C ASN A 254 9.89 19.39 -4.49
N VAL A 255 9.73 18.76 -5.65
CA VAL A 255 8.41 18.35 -6.16
C VAL A 255 7.80 17.25 -5.31
N MET A 256 8.56 16.18 -5.02
CA MET A 256 8.06 15.07 -4.22
C MET A 256 7.63 15.50 -2.83
N VAL A 257 8.42 16.37 -2.17
CA VAL A 257 8.09 16.89 -0.84
C VAL A 257 6.84 17.78 -0.88
N THR A 258 6.69 18.59 -1.93
CA THR A 258 5.52 19.49 -2.07
C THR A 258 4.24 18.68 -2.31
N VAL A 259 4.29 17.68 -3.18
CA VAL A 259 3.16 16.78 -3.44
C VAL A 259 2.82 15.98 -2.19
N ALA A 260 3.81 15.38 -1.52
CA ALA A 260 3.59 14.58 -0.31
C ALA A 260 2.99 15.37 0.86
N LYS A 261 3.27 16.68 0.96
CA LYS A 261 2.67 17.58 1.97
C LYS A 261 1.28 18.06 1.59
N SER A 262 1.02 18.27 0.31
CA SER A 262 -0.27 18.78 -0.17
C SER A 262 -1.34 17.70 -0.31
N PHE A 263 -0.91 16.43 -0.32
CA PHE A 263 -1.74 15.27 -0.61
C PHE A 263 -2.24 14.57 0.67
N GLU A 264 -3.56 14.59 0.89
CA GLU A 264 -4.22 13.96 2.04
C GLU A 264 -5.12 12.78 1.61
N ALA A 265 -4.52 11.67 1.22
CA ALA A 265 -5.26 10.43 0.95
C ALA A 265 -4.53 9.20 1.53
N PRO A 266 -5.19 8.02 1.58
CA PRO A 266 -4.66 6.80 2.21
C PRO A 266 -3.60 6.12 1.33
N ILE A 267 -2.55 6.86 0.96
CA ILE A 267 -1.39 6.38 0.19
C ILE A 267 -0.17 6.11 1.09
N LYS A 268 -0.30 6.37 2.39
CA LYS A 268 0.78 6.20 3.37
C LYS A 268 0.25 5.60 4.65
N LEU A 269 1.05 4.75 5.29
CA LEU A 269 0.83 4.32 6.66
C LEU A 269 1.35 5.38 7.60
N VAL A 270 0.59 5.69 8.65
CA VAL A 270 0.95 6.71 9.62
C VAL A 270 0.83 6.17 11.04
N PHE A 271 1.81 6.45 11.89
CA PHE A 271 1.74 6.08 13.30
C PHE A 271 2.15 7.25 14.20
N PRO A 272 1.37 7.55 15.25
CA PRO A 272 1.66 8.68 16.13
C PRO A 272 2.98 8.48 16.90
N GLN A 273 3.89 9.45 16.81
CA GLN A 273 5.14 9.44 17.57
C GLN A 273 4.94 9.82 19.04
N ASP A 274 3.94 10.67 19.32
CA ASP A 274 3.65 11.18 20.66
C ASP A 274 2.62 10.33 21.41
N LEU A 275 2.49 9.04 21.09
CA LEU A 275 1.44 8.17 21.64
C LEU A 275 1.48 8.13 23.18
N PHE A 276 2.67 8.13 23.78
CA PHE A 276 2.86 8.13 25.22
C PHE A 276 2.57 9.49 25.89
N GLU A 277 2.70 10.60 25.15
CA GLU A 277 2.56 11.95 25.70
C GLU A 277 1.14 12.50 25.53
N LYS A 278 0.49 12.23 24.39
CA LYS A 278 -0.82 12.79 24.01
C LYS A 278 -1.90 11.74 23.75
N GLY A 279 -1.58 10.45 23.93
CA GLY A 279 -2.52 9.36 23.66
C GLY A 279 -2.97 9.34 22.20
N LEU A 280 -4.26 9.10 21.97
CA LEU A 280 -4.84 8.96 20.63
C LEU A 280 -4.99 10.30 19.85
N GLY A 281 -4.66 11.44 20.47
CA GLY A 281 -4.72 12.78 19.89
C GLY A 281 -3.36 13.37 19.47
N ALA A 282 -2.40 12.52 19.14
CA ALA A 282 -1.06 12.96 18.74
C ALA A 282 -1.08 13.79 17.45
N ASN A 283 -0.17 14.77 17.37
CA ASN A 283 -0.06 15.67 16.21
C ASN A 283 1.12 15.31 15.30
N GLN A 284 2.13 14.61 15.83
CA GLN A 284 3.31 14.19 15.08
C GLN A 284 3.19 12.72 14.67
N PHE A 285 3.31 12.45 13.37
CA PHE A 285 3.19 11.11 12.81
C PHE A 285 4.46 10.70 12.08
N ALA A 286 4.93 9.48 12.35
CA ALA A 286 5.84 8.78 11.46
C ALA A 286 5.05 8.32 10.24
N MET A 287 5.65 8.36 9.05
CA MET A 287 4.98 8.01 7.79
C MET A 287 5.83 7.03 7.00
N LEU A 288 5.18 6.07 6.35
CA LEU A 288 5.79 5.14 5.40
C LEU A 288 4.93 5.06 4.14
N GLY A 289 5.54 5.23 2.97
CA GLY A 289 4.82 5.20 1.69
C GLY A 289 4.38 3.79 1.33
N LEU A 290 3.19 3.64 0.72
CA LEU A 290 2.74 2.35 0.22
C LEU A 290 3.66 1.80 -0.89
N GLY A 291 4.25 2.67 -1.70
CA GLY A 291 5.20 2.28 -2.74
C GLY A 291 6.41 1.53 -2.16
N ASP A 292 6.89 1.93 -0.98
CA ASP A 292 8.04 1.31 -0.30
C ASP A 292 7.69 -0.07 0.29
N ILE A 293 6.42 -0.42 0.35
CA ILE A 293 5.92 -1.71 0.83
C ILE A 293 5.57 -2.60 -0.37
N VAL A 294 4.75 -2.07 -1.29
CA VAL A 294 4.21 -2.80 -2.43
C VAL A 294 5.30 -3.16 -3.44
N ILE A 295 6.18 -2.22 -3.82
CA ILE A 295 7.14 -2.47 -4.89
C ILE A 295 8.16 -3.55 -4.48
N PRO A 296 8.83 -3.49 -3.31
CA PRO A 296 9.65 -4.60 -2.86
C PRO A 296 8.83 -5.86 -2.56
N GLY A 297 7.59 -5.70 -2.07
CA GLY A 297 6.68 -6.79 -1.77
C GLY A 297 6.35 -7.67 -2.98
N ILE A 298 6.09 -7.06 -4.14
CA ILE A 298 5.83 -7.78 -5.40
C ILE A 298 7.06 -8.62 -5.81
N PHE A 299 8.27 -8.08 -5.65
CA PHE A 299 9.50 -8.82 -5.92
C PHE A 299 9.72 -9.98 -4.93
N ILE A 300 9.43 -9.78 -3.65
CA ILE A 300 9.49 -10.84 -2.63
C ILE A 300 8.45 -11.94 -2.94
N ALA A 301 7.25 -11.56 -3.40
CA ALA A 301 6.23 -12.51 -3.83
C ALA A 301 6.68 -13.33 -5.04
N LEU A 302 7.35 -12.72 -6.03
CA LEU A 302 7.95 -13.43 -7.15
C LEU A 302 8.97 -14.49 -6.67
N LEU A 303 9.85 -14.11 -5.74
CA LEU A 303 10.86 -15.04 -5.21
C LEU A 303 10.25 -16.19 -4.41
N LEU A 304 9.09 -15.98 -3.77
CA LEU A 304 8.34 -17.07 -3.16
C LEU A 304 7.74 -18.02 -4.21
N ARG A 305 7.20 -17.49 -5.31
CA ARG A 305 6.70 -18.31 -6.43
C ARG A 305 7.85 -19.12 -7.06
N PHE A 306 9.02 -18.51 -7.21
CA PHE A 306 10.26 -19.22 -7.62
C PHE A 306 10.69 -20.31 -6.62
N ASP A 307 10.70 -20.04 -5.32
CA ASP A 307 10.99 -21.09 -4.31
C ASP A 307 10.04 -22.28 -4.43
N VAL A 308 8.75 -22.03 -4.69
CA VAL A 308 7.73 -23.06 -4.87
C VAL A 308 7.93 -23.82 -6.20
N SER A 309 8.35 -23.15 -7.27
CA SER A 309 8.58 -23.77 -8.57
C SER A 309 9.78 -24.73 -8.56
N LEU A 310 10.78 -24.46 -7.73
CA LEU A 310 11.94 -25.36 -7.52
C LEU A 310 11.57 -26.71 -6.88
N LYS A 311 10.32 -26.90 -6.42
CA LYS A 311 9.80 -28.11 -5.72
C LYS A 311 10.63 -28.53 -4.50
N LYS A 312 11.54 -27.68 -4.02
CA LYS A 312 12.26 -27.87 -2.76
C LYS A 312 11.32 -27.37 -1.66
N ASN A 313 11.13 -28.15 -0.57
CA ASN A 313 10.25 -27.75 0.54
C ASN A 313 10.86 -26.61 1.41
N THR A 314 11.72 -25.78 0.83
CA THR A 314 12.48 -24.73 1.49
C THR A 314 12.18 -23.41 0.81
N ARG A 315 11.64 -22.44 1.54
CA ARG A 315 11.36 -21.08 1.06
C ARG A 315 12.56 -20.16 1.25
N THR A 316 13.71 -20.57 0.72
CA THR A 316 14.98 -19.92 1.04
C THR A 316 15.00 -18.48 0.51
N TYR A 317 14.67 -18.29 -0.77
CA TYR A 317 14.74 -16.97 -1.41
C TYR A 317 13.72 -16.00 -0.81
N PHE A 318 12.53 -16.48 -0.48
CA PHE A 318 11.52 -15.70 0.24
C PHE A 318 12.03 -15.21 1.59
N TYR A 319 12.53 -16.09 2.47
CA TYR A 319 13.03 -15.67 3.78
C TYR A 319 14.26 -14.77 3.68
N THR A 320 15.18 -15.06 2.75
CA THR A 320 16.34 -14.19 2.50
C THR A 320 15.91 -12.79 2.08
N SER A 321 14.95 -12.68 1.14
CA SER A 321 14.47 -11.38 0.66
C SER A 321 13.64 -10.64 1.70
N PHE A 322 12.83 -11.36 2.47
CA PHE A 322 12.03 -10.81 3.55
C PHE A 322 12.92 -10.24 4.67
N LEU A 323 14.00 -10.95 5.04
CA LEU A 323 15.01 -10.43 5.96
C LEU A 323 15.77 -9.24 5.36
N ALA A 324 16.07 -9.27 4.05
CA ALA A 324 16.72 -8.16 3.38
C ALA A 324 15.85 -6.90 3.36
N TYR A 325 14.52 -7.03 3.23
CA TYR A 325 13.57 -5.94 3.36
C TYR A 325 13.61 -5.32 4.77
N ILE A 326 13.55 -6.16 5.82
CA ILE A 326 13.65 -5.70 7.22
C ILE A 326 14.98 -4.97 7.43
N PHE A 327 16.08 -5.52 6.92
CA PHE A 327 17.40 -4.89 6.99
C PHE A 327 17.44 -3.55 6.26
N GLY A 328 16.93 -3.49 5.02
CA GLY A 328 16.89 -2.27 4.23
C GLY A 328 16.05 -1.18 4.88
N LEU A 329 14.85 -1.52 5.36
CA LEU A 329 13.98 -0.58 6.08
C LEU A 329 14.57 -0.17 7.44
N GLY A 330 15.27 -1.06 8.13
CA GLY A 330 16.02 -0.73 9.34
C GLY A 330 17.14 0.27 9.06
N MET A 331 17.87 0.08 7.95
CA MET A 331 18.90 1.01 7.49
C MET A 331 18.32 2.38 7.13
N THR A 332 17.20 2.47 6.42
CA THR A 332 16.56 3.77 6.11
C THR A 332 16.22 4.52 7.40
N ILE A 333 15.60 3.85 8.37
CA ILE A 333 15.21 4.44 9.66
C ILE A 333 16.45 4.90 10.43
N TRP A 334 17.51 4.08 10.48
CA TRP A 334 18.75 4.41 11.17
C TRP A 334 19.43 5.65 10.58
N VAL A 335 19.52 5.73 9.26
CA VAL A 335 20.13 6.89 8.59
C VAL A 335 19.23 8.14 8.76
N MET A 336 17.92 8.02 8.58
CA MET A 336 16.98 9.13 8.84
C MET A 336 17.06 9.65 10.27
N HIS A 337 17.20 8.76 11.26
CA HIS A 337 17.36 9.13 12.66
C HIS A 337 18.66 9.89 12.91
N THR A 338 19.76 9.46 12.27
CA THR A 338 21.10 10.03 12.44
C THR A 338 21.23 11.39 11.76
N PHE A 339 20.75 11.52 10.53
CA PHE A 339 20.89 12.72 9.71
C PHE A 339 19.74 13.72 9.88
N LYS A 340 18.65 13.35 10.58
CA LYS A 340 17.46 14.20 10.80
C LYS A 340 16.87 14.81 9.52
N HIS A 341 17.11 14.15 8.39
CA HIS A 341 16.61 14.49 7.07
C HIS A 341 15.85 13.30 6.48
N ALA A 342 14.76 13.59 5.76
CA ALA A 342 14.04 12.57 5.02
C ALA A 342 14.92 12.04 3.89
N GLN A 343 14.93 10.72 3.74
CA GLN A 343 15.74 10.05 2.72
C GLN A 343 14.84 9.17 1.85
N PRO A 344 15.24 8.95 0.59
CA PRO A 344 14.58 8.01 -0.30
C PRO A 344 14.67 6.60 0.29
N ALA A 345 13.54 5.95 0.56
CA ALA A 345 13.53 4.63 1.19
C ALA A 345 14.05 3.55 0.24
N LEU A 346 13.75 3.68 -1.07
CA LEU A 346 14.17 2.73 -2.09
C LEU A 346 15.69 2.71 -2.27
N LEU A 347 16.39 3.79 -1.90
CA LEU A 347 17.86 3.88 -1.92
C LEU A 347 18.54 2.73 -1.17
N TYR A 348 17.96 2.30 -0.05
CA TYR A 348 18.52 1.23 0.79
C TYR A 348 17.76 -0.09 0.62
N LEU A 349 16.45 -0.03 0.35
CA LEU A 349 15.63 -1.22 0.14
C LEU A 349 16.01 -1.98 -1.13
N VAL A 350 16.19 -1.28 -2.26
CA VAL A 350 16.50 -1.91 -3.56
C VAL A 350 17.80 -2.72 -3.53
N PRO A 351 18.95 -2.15 -3.12
CA PRO A 351 20.20 -2.92 -3.09
C PRO A 351 20.15 -4.09 -2.10
N ALA A 352 19.43 -3.95 -0.97
CA ALA A 352 19.26 -5.07 -0.04
C ALA A 352 18.38 -6.18 -0.64
N CYS A 353 17.20 -5.83 -1.15
CA CYS A 353 16.20 -6.79 -1.65
C CYS A 353 16.67 -7.52 -2.91
N ILE A 354 17.48 -6.89 -3.78
CA ILE A 354 18.07 -7.58 -4.94
C ILE A 354 19.37 -8.29 -4.54
N GLY A 355 20.22 -7.63 -3.76
CA GLY A 355 21.58 -8.10 -3.47
C GLY A 355 21.59 -9.40 -2.66
N PHE A 356 20.82 -9.48 -1.58
CA PHE A 356 20.85 -10.64 -0.68
C PHE A 356 20.40 -11.93 -1.40
N PRO A 357 19.27 -11.96 -2.12
CA PRO A 357 18.84 -13.16 -2.85
C PRO A 357 19.79 -13.55 -3.98
N VAL A 358 20.34 -12.56 -4.71
CA VAL A 358 21.33 -12.80 -5.76
C VAL A 358 22.61 -13.41 -5.20
N VAL A 359 23.10 -12.93 -4.05
CA VAL A 359 24.28 -13.51 -3.37
C VAL A 359 23.99 -14.93 -2.93
N VAL A 360 22.81 -15.22 -2.36
CA VAL A 360 22.42 -16.58 -1.99
C VAL A 360 22.31 -17.50 -3.21
N ALA A 361 21.74 -17.01 -4.32
CA ALA A 361 21.63 -17.77 -5.57
C ALA A 361 23.00 -18.07 -6.18
N LEU A 362 23.94 -17.11 -6.09
CA LEU A 362 25.34 -17.28 -6.47
C LEU A 362 26.03 -18.37 -5.64
N LEU A 363 25.88 -18.32 -4.30
CA LEU A 363 26.48 -19.32 -3.41
C LEU A 363 25.90 -20.73 -3.61
N LYS A 364 24.63 -20.83 -3.99
CA LYS A 364 23.97 -22.10 -4.31
C LYS A 364 24.19 -22.60 -5.74
N GLY A 365 24.74 -21.76 -6.63
CA GLY A 365 24.87 -22.08 -8.05
C GLY A 365 23.54 -22.08 -8.82
N GLU A 366 22.48 -21.51 -8.26
CA GLU A 366 21.11 -21.47 -8.83
C GLU A 366 20.82 -20.15 -9.56
N LEU A 367 21.84 -19.30 -9.76
CA LEU A 367 21.69 -17.96 -10.34
C LEU A 367 21.06 -18.01 -11.75
N THR A 368 21.54 -18.89 -12.62
CA THR A 368 21.03 -19.00 -14.00
C THR A 368 19.58 -19.45 -14.01
N GLU A 369 19.19 -20.33 -13.09
CA GLU A 369 17.81 -20.81 -12.95
C GLU A 369 16.89 -19.68 -12.48
N MET A 370 17.34 -18.90 -11.50
CA MET A 370 16.59 -17.76 -10.97
C MET A 370 16.30 -16.70 -12.04
N PHE A 371 17.26 -16.40 -12.93
CA PHE A 371 17.06 -15.42 -14.00
C PHE A 371 16.34 -15.97 -15.23
N ARG A 372 16.30 -17.29 -15.41
CA ARG A 372 15.53 -17.96 -16.47
C ARG A 372 14.10 -18.28 -16.05
N TYR A 373 13.78 -18.17 -14.76
CA TYR A 373 12.44 -18.39 -14.26
C TYR A 373 11.47 -17.38 -14.86
N GLU A 374 10.55 -17.89 -15.66
CA GLU A 374 9.49 -17.14 -16.32
C GLU A 374 8.13 -17.71 -15.92
N GLU A 375 7.26 -16.85 -15.39
CA GLU A 375 5.87 -17.19 -15.14
C GLU A 375 5.11 -17.13 -16.44
N VAL A 376 4.54 -18.26 -16.86
CA VAL A 376 3.69 -18.32 -18.05
C VAL A 376 2.41 -17.54 -17.75
N SER A 377 2.20 -16.44 -18.47
CA SER A 377 0.93 -15.69 -18.42
C SER A 377 -0.20 -16.57 -18.99
N PRO A 378 -1.42 -16.54 -18.43
CA PRO A 378 -2.56 -17.27 -18.99
C PRO A 378 -2.84 -16.96 -20.47
N GLU A 379 -2.56 -15.73 -20.92
CA GLU A 379 -2.65 -15.37 -22.34
C GLU A 379 -1.61 -16.11 -23.20
N ASP A 380 -0.39 -16.29 -22.67
CA ASP A 380 0.69 -17.01 -23.35
C ASP A 380 0.49 -18.53 -23.33
N ALA A 381 -0.20 -19.06 -22.30
CA ALA A 381 -0.58 -20.48 -22.23
C ALA A 381 -1.66 -20.80 -23.27
N ALA A 382 -2.72 -19.99 -23.34
CA ALA A 382 -3.79 -20.13 -24.33
C ALA A 382 -3.27 -19.98 -25.76
N ALA A 383 -2.41 -18.99 -26.03
CA ALA A 383 -1.81 -18.80 -27.36
C ALA A 383 -0.91 -19.98 -27.77
N LYS A 384 -0.16 -20.57 -26.83
CA LYS A 384 0.67 -21.76 -27.11
C LYS A 384 -0.17 -23.01 -27.35
N GLU A 385 -1.27 -23.19 -26.62
CA GLU A 385 -2.22 -24.28 -26.86
C GLU A 385 -2.88 -24.16 -28.24
N GLU A 386 -3.41 -22.98 -28.59
CA GLU A 386 -4.01 -22.73 -29.91
C GLU A 386 -3.02 -22.97 -31.05
N THR A 387 -1.76 -22.52 -30.89
CA THR A 387 -0.71 -22.77 -31.89
C THR A 387 -0.38 -24.25 -32.02
N SER A 388 -0.35 -24.99 -30.90
CA SER A 388 -0.06 -26.43 -30.89
C SER A 388 -1.20 -27.29 -31.44
N GLU A 389 -2.46 -26.85 -31.28
CA GLU A 389 -3.63 -27.50 -31.87
C GLU A 389 -3.73 -27.22 -33.38
N ALA A 390 -3.35 -26.02 -33.82
CA ALA A 390 -3.25 -25.69 -35.24
C ALA A 390 -2.20 -26.55 -35.94
N GLU A 391 -1.01 -26.71 -35.35
CA GLU A 391 0.06 -27.57 -35.90
C GLU A 391 -0.31 -29.07 -35.92
N LYS A 392 -1.22 -29.52 -35.04
CA LYS A 392 -1.74 -30.90 -35.04
C LYS A 392 -2.87 -31.13 -36.05
N LYS A 393 -3.56 -30.09 -36.50
CA LYS A 393 -4.61 -30.19 -37.54
C LYS A 393 -4.05 -30.14 -38.96
N ASP A 394 -2.83 -29.61 -39.14
CA ASP A 394 -2.11 -29.57 -40.42
C ASP A 394 -1.19 -30.79 -40.69
N LYS A 395 -1.25 -31.82 -39.84
CA LYS A 395 -0.62 -33.14 -40.04
C LYS A 395 -1.66 -34.24 -40.08
#